data_AF-A0A662VRB2-F1
#
_entry.id   AF-A0A662VRB2-F1
#
_cell.length_a   1.000
_cell.length_b   1.000
_cell.length_c   1.000
_cell.angle_alpha   90.00
_cell.angle_beta   90.00
_cell.angle_gamma   90.00
#
_symmetry.space_group_name_H-M   'P 1'
#
loop_
_entity.id
_entity.type
_entity.pdbx_description
1 polymer ?
#
loop_
_entity_poly.entity_id
_entity_poly.type
_entity_poly.pdbx_seq_one_letter_code
_entity_poly.pdbx_strand_id
1 'polypeptide(L)'
;MTMILKLFEELFNDIKDIHAETKALNIYIYDAEYEDVKKLIEKRYYLAAICGRKEGFVRVMVSKTSKYKDYEISACIYSKDVEFEEYNRLRKLYKR
;
A
#
# COMPACT_ATOMS: atom_id res chain seq x y z
N MET A 1 0.34 24.56 0.42
CA MET A 1 0.67 23.19 0.85
C MET A 1 -0.51 22.64 1.65
N THR A 2 -0.96 21.41 1.43
CA THR A 2 -2.09 20.84 2.18
C THR A 2 -1.69 20.58 3.64
N MET A 3 -2.65 20.56 4.57
CA MET A 3 -2.38 20.30 5.99
C MET A 3 -1.67 18.96 6.22
N ILE A 4 -2.01 17.94 5.44
CA ILE A 4 -1.39 16.61 5.49
C ILE A 4 0.10 16.66 5.11
N LEU A 5 0.45 17.42 4.07
CA LEU A 5 1.85 17.56 3.65
C LEU A 5 2.68 18.29 4.69
N LYS A 6 2.10 19.27 5.40
CA LYS A 6 2.76 19.95 6.50
C LYS A 6 3.02 19.01 7.68
N LEU A 7 2.03 18.22 8.09
CA LEU A 7 2.19 17.22 9.15
C LEU A 7 3.25 16.17 8.81
N PHE A 8 3.28 15.73 7.54
CA PHE A 8 4.31 14.81 7.07
C PHE A 8 5.71 15.42 7.15
N GLU A 9 5.87 16.69 6.75
CA GLU A 9 7.15 17.39 6.83
C GLU A 9 7.62 17.57 8.27
N GLU A 10 6.73 17.92 9.20
CA GLU A 10 7.04 18.02 10.63
C GLU A 10 7.55 16.67 11.18
N LEU A 11 6.79 15.59 10.98
CA LEU A 11 7.19 14.24 11.42
C LEU A 11 8.50 13.75 10.77
N PHE A 12 8.71 14.06 9.49
CA PHE A 12 9.95 13.69 8.81
C PHE A 12 11.14 14.44 9.39
N ASN A 13 11.00 15.74 9.71
CA ASN A 13 12.05 16.53 10.31
C ASN A 13 12.46 16.03 11.70
N ASP A 14 11.52 15.47 12.47
CA ASP A 14 11.81 14.89 13.79
C ASP A 14 12.70 13.63 13.71
N ILE A 15 12.62 12.88 12.61
CA ILE A 15 13.26 11.54 12.49
C ILE A 15 14.41 11.48 11.49
N LYS A 16 14.57 12.47 10.61
CA LYS A 16 15.48 12.39 9.45
C LYS A 16 16.95 12.12 9.81
N ASP A 17 17.38 12.60 10.98
CA ASP A 17 18.77 12.55 11.46
C ASP A 17 19.07 11.30 12.31
N ILE A 18 18.08 10.42 12.53
CA ILE A 18 18.29 9.13 13.18
C ILE A 18 19.19 8.26 12.28
N HIS A 19 20.25 7.68 12.84
CA HIS A 19 21.15 6.80 12.11
C HIS A 19 20.59 5.37 12.07
N ALA A 20 20.42 4.81 10.86
CA ALA A 20 19.96 3.45 10.63
C ALA A 20 20.49 2.93 9.29
N GLU A 21 20.70 1.62 9.17
CA GLU A 21 21.13 0.96 7.93
C GLU A 21 20.06 1.02 6.82
N THR A 22 18.78 1.09 7.20
CA THR A 22 17.65 1.22 6.29
C THR A 22 16.58 2.07 6.93
N LYS A 23 16.04 3.03 6.19
CA LYS A 23 14.92 3.87 6.61
C LYS A 23 13.74 3.60 5.70
N ALA A 24 12.53 3.57 6.26
CA ALA A 24 11.32 3.37 5.48
C ALA A 24 10.24 4.37 5.88
N LEU A 25 9.61 4.98 4.88
CA LEU A 25 8.43 5.83 5.03
C LEU A 25 7.26 5.13 4.36
N ASN A 26 6.29 4.69 5.15
CA ASN A 26 5.18 3.87 4.68
C ASN A 26 3.87 4.63 4.85
N ILE A 27 3.13 4.80 3.77
CA ILE A 27 1.76 5.31 3.80
C ILE A 27 0.84 4.10 3.78
N TYR A 28 0.03 3.94 4.82
CA TYR A 28 -0.94 2.86 4.94
C TYR A 28 -2.36 3.39 4.77
N ILE A 29 -3.13 2.76 3.89
CA ILE A 29 -4.57 2.99 3.75
C ILE A 29 -5.27 1.66 3.99
N TYR A 30 -6.20 1.63 4.95
CA TYR A 30 -6.93 0.42 5.30
C TYR A 30 -8.40 0.53 4.91
N ASP A 31 -8.99 -0.63 4.63
CA ASP A 31 -10.43 -0.78 4.38
C ASP A 31 -10.92 0.11 3.22
N ALA A 32 -10.07 0.27 2.21
CA ALA A 32 -10.40 0.96 0.97
C ALA A 32 -11.46 0.19 0.17
N GLU A 33 -12.25 0.92 -0.62
CA GLU A 33 -13.16 0.29 -1.58
C GLU A 33 -12.36 -0.51 -2.61
N TYR A 34 -12.83 -1.72 -2.91
CA TYR A 34 -12.12 -2.64 -3.78
C TYR A 34 -11.92 -2.07 -5.19
N GLU A 35 -12.89 -1.32 -5.70
CA GLU A 35 -12.78 -0.68 -7.02
C GLU A 35 -11.69 0.38 -7.09
N ASP A 36 -11.39 1.08 -5.99
CA ASP A 36 -10.27 2.04 -5.97
C ASP A 36 -8.92 1.32 -5.90
N VAL A 37 -8.85 0.19 -5.18
CA VAL A 37 -7.67 -0.68 -5.16
C VAL A 37 -7.36 -1.23 -6.55
N LYS A 38 -8.38 -1.66 -7.31
CA LYS A 38 -8.22 -2.16 -8.68
C LYS A 38 -7.57 -1.13 -9.62
N LYS A 39 -8.00 0.14 -9.56
CA LYS A 39 -7.43 1.23 -10.37
C LYS A 39 -5.93 1.45 -10.12
N LEU A 40 -5.43 1.11 -8.93
CA LEU A 40 -4.00 1.27 -8.61
C LEU A 40 -3.13 0.19 -9.28
N ILE A 41 -3.68 -1.00 -9.54
CA ILE A 41 -2.99 -2.09 -10.26
C ILE A 41 -2.61 -1.63 -11.67
N GLU A 42 -3.52 -0.93 -12.34
CA GLU A 42 -3.28 -0.32 -13.66
C GLU A 42 -2.16 0.74 -13.62
N LYS A 43 -1.98 1.39 -12.47
CA LYS A 43 -0.87 2.34 -12.21
C LYS A 43 0.44 1.65 -11.80
N ARG A 44 0.57 0.36 -12.10
CA ARG A 44 1.74 -0.49 -11.83
C ARG A 44 2.05 -0.67 -10.34
N TYR A 45 1.03 -0.62 -9.49
CA TYR A 45 1.18 -1.11 -8.12
C TYR A 45 1.29 -2.63 -8.16
N TYR A 46 2.14 -3.18 -7.32
CA TYR A 46 2.22 -4.61 -7.06
C TYR A 46 0.94 -5.09 -6.39
N LEU A 47 0.43 -6.25 -6.80
CA LEU A 47 -0.80 -6.86 -6.30
C LEU A 47 -0.48 -8.06 -5.42
N ALA A 48 -1.01 -8.06 -4.20
CA ALA A 48 -0.95 -9.17 -3.25
C ALA A 48 -2.33 -9.41 -2.61
N ALA A 49 -2.45 -10.54 -1.91
CA ALA A 49 -3.55 -10.80 -0.98
C ALA A 49 -2.98 -11.09 0.40
N ILE A 50 -3.73 -10.70 1.43
CA ILE A 50 -3.48 -11.08 2.81
C ILE A 50 -4.73 -11.75 3.40
N CYS A 51 -4.57 -12.46 4.52
CA CYS A 51 -5.67 -13.09 5.23
C CYS A 51 -6.80 -12.10 5.49
N GLY A 52 -8.01 -12.44 5.05
CA GLY A 52 -9.23 -11.70 5.38
C GLY A 52 -9.66 -11.99 6.81
N ARG A 53 -10.66 -11.24 7.29
CA ARG A 53 -11.21 -11.43 8.65
C ARG A 53 -12.24 -12.58 8.72
N LYS A 54 -12.59 -13.16 7.58
CA LYS A 54 -13.64 -14.19 7.42
C LYS A 54 -13.16 -15.30 6.49
N GLU A 55 -13.61 -16.52 6.75
CA GLU A 55 -13.32 -17.68 5.89
C GLU A 55 -13.84 -17.46 4.46
N GLY A 56 -13.03 -17.80 3.46
CA GLY A 56 -13.35 -17.56 2.04
C GLY A 56 -13.10 -16.13 1.56
N PHE A 57 -12.69 -15.21 2.44
CA PHE A 57 -12.39 -13.82 2.09
C PHE A 57 -10.91 -13.49 2.30
N VAL A 58 -10.42 -12.55 1.50
CA VAL A 58 -9.08 -11.96 1.60
C VAL A 58 -9.17 -10.45 1.56
N ARG A 59 -8.12 -9.75 2.00
CA ARG A 59 -7.95 -8.34 1.65
C ARG A 59 -6.98 -8.26 0.50
N VAL A 60 -7.36 -7.56 -0.56
CA VAL A 60 -6.44 -7.23 -1.64
C VAL A 60 -5.54 -6.11 -1.16
N MET A 61 -4.25 -6.35 -1.27
CA MET A 61 -3.24 -5.35 -0.96
C MET A 61 -2.58 -4.93 -2.26
N VAL A 62 -2.47 -3.63 -2.48
CA VAL A 62 -1.64 -3.09 -3.55
C VAL A 62 -0.57 -2.20 -2.96
N SER A 63 0.64 -2.30 -3.49
CA SER A 63 1.75 -1.47 -3.02
C SER A 63 2.61 -0.95 -4.14
N LYS A 64 3.23 0.20 -3.88
CA LYS A 64 4.28 0.74 -4.73
C LYS A 64 5.36 1.34 -3.85
N THR A 65 6.60 0.94 -4.10
CA THR A 65 7.76 1.41 -3.38
C THR A 65 8.70 2.12 -4.34
N SER A 66 9.22 3.26 -3.91
CA SER A 66 10.28 4.02 -4.56
C SER A 66 11.47 4.12 -3.60
N LYS A 67 12.69 4.09 -4.13
CA LYS A 67 13.90 4.33 -3.34
C LYS A 67 14.38 5.76 -3.54
N TYR A 68 14.73 6.44 -2.46
CA TYR A 68 15.33 7.76 -2.49
C TYR A 68 16.40 7.87 -1.40
N LYS A 69 17.67 7.97 -1.81
CA LYS A 69 18.83 7.90 -0.90
C LYS A 69 18.77 6.61 -0.05
N ASP A 70 18.85 6.74 1.27
CA ASP A 70 18.75 5.70 2.30
C ASP A 70 17.29 5.34 2.68
N TYR A 71 16.30 5.91 1.98
CA TYR A 71 14.88 5.69 2.25
C TYR A 71 14.19 4.80 1.22
N GLU A 72 13.39 3.86 1.73
CA GLU A 72 12.33 3.20 0.98
C GLU A 72 10.99 3.89 1.28
N ILE A 73 10.39 4.50 0.26
CA ILE A 73 9.11 5.21 0.39
C ILE A 73 8.05 4.35 -0.26
N SER A 74 7.10 3.86 0.54
CA SER A 74 6.04 2.97 0.08
C SER A 74 4.65 3.55 0.31
N ALA A 75 3.74 3.21 -0.59
CA ALA A 75 2.31 3.33 -0.37
C ALA A 75 1.71 1.92 -0.40
N CYS A 76 1.04 1.53 0.67
CA CYS A 76 0.43 0.22 0.88
C CYS A 76 -1.06 0.39 1.16
N ILE A 77 -1.91 -0.09 0.26
CA ILE A 77 -3.36 0.10 0.31
C ILE A 77 -4.02 -1.27 0.43
N TYR A 78 -4.88 -1.42 1.44
CA TYR A 78 -5.59 -2.65 1.75
C TYR A 78 -7.08 -2.42 1.52
N SER A 79 -7.70 -3.28 0.71
CA SER A 79 -9.15 -3.25 0.52
C SER A 79 -9.88 -3.68 1.80
N LYS A 80 -11.19 -3.45 1.83
CA LYS A 80 -12.12 -4.26 2.62
C LYS A 80 -12.02 -5.75 2.23
N ASP A 81 -12.60 -6.63 3.03
CA ASP A 81 -12.68 -8.05 2.68
C ASP A 81 -13.35 -8.23 1.31
N VAL A 82 -12.74 -9.05 0.46
CA VAL A 82 -13.27 -9.48 -0.84
C VAL A 82 -13.25 -10.99 -0.91
N GLU A 83 -14.13 -11.56 -1.72
CA GLU A 83 -14.13 -13.00 -1.95
C GLU A 83 -12.81 -13.45 -2.56
N PHE A 84 -12.29 -14.59 -2.09
CA PHE A 84 -11.04 -15.14 -2.57
C PHE A 84 -11.08 -15.46 -4.08
N GLU A 85 -12.23 -15.87 -4.59
CA GLU A 85 -12.44 -16.11 -6.03
C GLU A 85 -12.27 -14.83 -6.85
N GLU A 86 -12.79 -13.71 -6.36
CA GLU A 86 -12.65 -12.40 -7.02
C GLU A 86 -11.20 -11.93 -7.05
N TYR A 87 -10.46 -12.10 -5.95
CA TYR A 87 -9.01 -11.89 -5.95
C TYR A 87 -8.30 -12.76 -6.98
N ASN A 88 -8.64 -14.04 -7.08
CA ASN A 88 -8.03 -14.94 -8.06
C ASN A 88 -8.34 -14.54 -9.49
N ARG A 89 -9.56 -14.06 -9.77
CA ARG A 89 -9.94 -13.50 -11.07
C ARG A 89 -9.06 -12.31 -11.41
N LEU A 90 -8.91 -11.37 -10.48
CA LEU A 90 -8.05 -10.19 -10.65
C LEU A 90 -6.58 -10.59 -10.87
N ARG A 91 -6.06 -11.51 -10.07
CA ARG A 91 -4.69 -12.01 -10.19
C ARG A 91 -4.43 -12.65 -11.55
N LYS A 92 -5.39 -13.36 -12.14
CA LYS A 92 -5.25 -13.93 -13.50
C LYS A 92 -5.17 -12.85 -14.59
N LEU A 93 -5.92 -11.75 -14.44
CA LEU A 93 -5.92 -10.65 -15.41
C LEU A 93 -4.63 -9.83 -15.37
N TYR A 94 -4.07 -9.62 -14.18
CA TYR A 94 -2.93 -8.73 -13.96
C TYR A 94 -1.65 -9.46 -13.52
N LYS A 95 -1.59 -10.79 -13.69
CA LYS A 95 -0.39 -11.58 -13.40
C LYS A 95 0.73 -11.09 -14.32
N ARG A 96 1.76 -10.49 -13.71
CA ARG A 96 3.08 -10.37 -14.30
C ARG A 96 3.92 -11.55 -13.86
#